data_AF-A0A7C1JHU3-F1
#
_entry.id   AF-A0A7C1JHU3-F1
#
_cell.length_a   1.000
_cell.length_b   1.000
_cell.length_c   1.000
_cell.angle_alpha   90.00
_cell.angle_beta   90.00
_cell.angle_gamma   90.00
#
_symmetry.space_group_name_H-M   'P 1'
#
loop_
_entity.id
_entity.type
_entity.pdbx_description
1 polymer ?
#
loop_
_entity_poly.entity_id
_entity_poly.type
_entity_poly.pdbx_seq_one_letter_code
_entity_poly.pdbx_strand_id
1 'polypeptide(L)'
;MRIRRVWNLRGANMWARDPVLEIWVELGEWAGWRSDAAGFAERLLALLPGLSRHPAAGTAAESFVEQLSRGVTLAHVLERVVVELQQCAGSKVSFGHTAGVLAEPDVYRVIVGYEEPVVAEACLEAGLRLCLAAAQGEP
;
A
#
# COMPACT_ATOMS: atom_id res chain seq x y z
N MET A 1 9.69 9.35 -1.85
CA MET A 1 9.41 7.94 -2.23
C MET A 1 9.35 7.84 -3.75
N ARG A 2 9.90 6.79 -4.37
CA ARG A 2 9.95 6.63 -5.82
C ARG A 2 9.60 5.20 -6.25
N ILE A 3 8.84 5.07 -7.34
CA ILE A 3 8.63 3.78 -8.01
C ILE A 3 9.83 3.49 -8.92
N ARG A 4 10.53 2.40 -8.65
CA ARG A 4 11.66 1.93 -9.47
C ARG A 4 11.18 1.10 -10.65
N ARG A 5 10.20 0.23 -10.40
CA ARG A 5 9.69 -0.69 -11.41
C ARG A 5 8.29 -1.15 -11.05
N VAL A 6 7.48 -1.41 -12.08
CA VAL A 6 6.17 -2.04 -11.96
C VAL A 6 6.16 -3.25 -12.88
N TRP A 7 5.78 -4.40 -12.34
CA TRP A 7 5.60 -5.63 -13.09
C TRP A 7 4.14 -6.05 -13.02
N ASN A 8 3.57 -6.27 -14.18
CA ASN A 8 2.28 -6.90 -14.31
C ASN A 8 2.48 -8.42 -14.40
N LEU A 9 2.22 -9.13 -13.31
CA LEU A 9 2.30 -10.58 -13.24
C LEU A 9 0.91 -11.18 -13.52
N ARG A 10 0.74 -11.72 -14.73
CA ARG A 10 -0.52 -12.34 -15.17
C ARG A 10 -0.57 -13.81 -14.73
N GLY A 11 -1.75 -14.23 -14.25
CA GLY A 11 -1.97 -15.60 -13.78
C GLY A 11 -1.16 -15.95 -12.52
N ALA A 12 -1.04 -17.26 -12.25
CA ALA A 12 -0.34 -17.75 -11.07
C ALA A 12 1.14 -17.36 -11.08
N ASN A 13 1.61 -16.85 -9.96
CA ASN A 13 2.94 -16.29 -9.79
C ASN A 13 3.49 -16.61 -8.38
N MET A 14 4.66 -16.07 -8.03
CA MET A 14 5.30 -16.36 -6.75
C MET A 14 4.55 -15.84 -5.52
N TRP A 15 3.61 -14.90 -5.70
CA TRP A 15 2.86 -14.25 -4.62
C TRP A 15 1.46 -14.80 -4.43
N ALA A 16 0.76 -15.03 -5.54
CA ALA A 16 -0.64 -15.45 -5.53
C ALA A 16 -0.96 -16.33 -6.75
N ARG A 17 -2.10 -17.04 -6.66
CA ARG A 17 -2.67 -17.77 -7.81
C ARG A 17 -3.34 -16.82 -8.81
N ASP A 18 -3.80 -15.67 -8.32
CA ASP A 18 -4.45 -14.63 -9.10
C ASP A 18 -3.43 -13.58 -9.60
N PRO A 19 -3.77 -12.77 -10.62
CA PRO A 19 -2.90 -11.73 -11.14
C PRO A 19 -2.55 -10.66 -10.09
N VAL A 20 -1.30 -10.20 -10.12
CA VAL A 20 -0.80 -9.16 -9.20
C VAL A 20 0.08 -8.14 -9.89
N LEU A 21 0.07 -6.92 -9.36
CA LEU A 21 1.03 -5.89 -9.68
C LEU A 21 2.17 -5.96 -8.65
N GLU A 22 3.38 -6.26 -9.08
CA GLU A 22 4.58 -6.19 -8.23
C GLU A 22 5.30 -4.87 -8.47
N ILE A 23 5.40 -4.07 -7.40
CA ILE A 23 5.88 -2.70 -7.44
C ILE A 23 7.13 -2.61 -6.57
N TRP A 24 8.23 -2.17 -7.16
CA TRP A 24 9.46 -1.89 -6.42
C TRP A 24 9.46 -0.43 -6.01
N VAL A 25 9.40 -0.20 -4.70
CA VAL A 25 9.28 1.12 -4.08
C VAL A 25 10.55 1.42 -3.30
N GLU A 26 11.16 2.55 -3.59
CA GLU A 26 12.27 3.12 -2.83
C GLU A 26 11.76 4.25 -1.95
N LEU A 27 11.92 4.10 -0.63
CA LEU A 27 11.42 5.09 0.33
C LEU A 27 12.23 6.39 0.30
N GLY A 28 13.57 6.30 0.19
CA GLY A 28 14.46 7.44 0.22
C GLY A 28 14.37 8.19 1.55
N GLU A 29 14.08 9.49 1.52
CA GLU A 29 13.87 10.31 2.73
C GLU A 29 12.81 9.75 3.69
N TRP A 30 11.88 8.92 3.19
CA TRP A 30 10.81 8.30 3.97
C TRP A 30 11.23 6.99 4.64
N ALA A 31 12.48 6.56 4.50
CA ALA A 31 12.98 5.30 5.07
C ALA A 31 12.82 5.24 6.60
N GLY A 32 13.07 6.36 7.29
CA GLY A 32 12.88 6.49 8.73
C GLY A 32 11.48 6.91 9.17
N TRP A 33 10.59 7.24 8.22
CA TRP A 33 9.24 7.71 8.52
C TRP A 33 8.31 6.55 8.86
N ARG A 34 7.38 6.78 9.80
CA ARG A 34 6.42 5.80 10.29
C ARG A 34 5.02 6.41 10.40
N SER A 35 4.00 5.55 10.27
CA SER A 35 2.59 5.97 10.26
C SER A 35 2.02 6.48 11.59
N ASP A 36 2.77 6.35 12.69
CA ASP A 36 2.45 6.94 14.00
C ASP A 36 2.84 8.44 14.07
N ALA A 37 3.35 9.00 12.96
CA ALA A 37 3.52 10.43 12.81
C ALA A 37 2.21 11.19 13.07
N ALA A 38 2.31 12.30 13.80
CA ALA A 38 1.15 13.04 14.31
C ALA A 38 0.15 13.43 13.20
N GLY A 39 -1.11 13.04 13.39
CA GLY A 39 -2.22 13.36 12.50
C GLY A 39 -2.25 12.57 11.19
N PHE A 40 -1.27 11.69 10.92
CA PHE A 40 -1.20 10.96 9.66
C PHE A 40 -2.40 10.01 9.49
N ALA A 41 -2.65 9.17 10.49
CA ALA A 41 -3.71 8.18 10.45
C ALA A 41 -5.08 8.85 10.30
N GLU A 42 -5.32 9.95 11.01
CA GLU A 42 -6.56 10.72 10.95
C GLU A 42 -6.80 11.32 9.56
N ARG A 43 -5.77 11.94 8.96
CA ARG A 43 -5.86 12.46 7.58
C ARG A 43 -6.13 11.35 6.58
N LEU A 44 -5.41 10.24 6.68
CA LEU A 44 -5.55 9.12 5.77
C LEU A 44 -6.96 8.48 5.86
N LEU A 45 -7.46 8.26 7.07
CA LEU A 45 -8.77 7.67 7.31
C LEU A 45 -9.93 8.62 6.95
N ALA A 46 -9.71 9.94 7.04
CA ALA A 46 -10.67 10.93 6.55
C ALA A 46 -10.82 10.88 5.02
N LEU A 47 -9.71 10.67 4.29
CA LEU A 47 -9.70 10.54 2.83
C LEU A 47 -10.23 9.18 2.36
N LEU A 48 -9.88 8.11 3.07
CA LEU A 48 -10.19 6.72 2.72
C LEU A 48 -10.78 5.97 3.93
N PRO A 49 -12.06 6.20 4.26
CA PRO A 49 -12.68 5.63 5.46
C PRO A 49 -12.80 4.10 5.41
N GLY A 50 -12.81 3.46 4.22
CA GLY A 50 -12.87 2.01 4.09
C GLY A 50 -11.61 1.29 4.63
N LEU A 51 -10.47 1.98 4.71
CA LEU A 51 -9.25 1.48 5.36
C LEU A 51 -9.46 1.10 6.84
N SER A 52 -10.49 1.63 7.50
CA SER A 52 -10.83 1.22 8.88
C SER A 52 -11.36 -0.21 8.97
N ARG A 53 -11.88 -0.76 7.87
CA ARG A 53 -12.44 -2.11 7.77
C ARG A 53 -11.45 -3.12 7.22
N HIS A 54 -10.28 -2.65 6.81
CA HIS A 54 -9.23 -3.46 6.23
C HIS A 54 -8.57 -4.34 7.30
N PRO A 55 -8.50 -5.66 7.11
CA PRO A 55 -7.75 -6.53 8.01
C PRO A 55 -6.26 -6.20 7.93
N ALA A 56 -5.50 -6.50 8.97
CA ALA A 56 -4.05 -6.60 8.86
C ALA A 56 -3.66 -7.60 7.76
N ALA A 57 -2.56 -7.34 7.06
CA ALA A 57 -1.94 -8.37 6.22
C ALA A 57 -1.47 -9.54 7.11
N GLY A 58 -1.95 -10.77 6.85
CA GLY A 58 -1.54 -11.99 7.56
C GLY A 58 -2.62 -12.63 8.45
N THR A 59 -2.20 -13.41 9.46
CA THR A 59 -3.06 -14.24 10.33
C THR A 59 -3.40 -13.59 11.68
N ALA A 60 -3.03 -12.34 11.90
CA ALA A 60 -3.29 -11.66 13.17
C ALA A 60 -4.68 -11.01 13.15
N ALA A 61 -5.40 -11.11 14.27
CA ALA A 61 -6.70 -10.47 14.52
C ALA A 61 -6.64 -8.93 14.60
N GLU A 62 -5.54 -8.32 14.17
CA GLU A 62 -5.26 -6.90 14.26
C GLU A 62 -5.87 -6.16 13.05
N SER A 63 -6.44 -5.00 13.29
CA SER A 63 -6.94 -4.10 12.25
C SER A 63 -5.80 -3.29 11.63
N PHE A 64 -5.99 -2.79 10.40
CA PHE A 64 -5.03 -1.87 9.81
C PHE A 64 -4.87 -0.58 10.64
N VAL A 65 -5.92 -0.13 11.32
CA VAL A 65 -5.89 1.06 12.20
C VAL A 65 -4.93 0.87 13.39
N GLU A 66 -4.92 -0.32 13.99
CA GLU A 66 -3.97 -0.66 15.05
C GLU A 66 -2.54 -0.68 14.53
N GLN A 67 -2.32 -1.19 13.31
CA GLN A 67 -1.00 -1.14 12.67
C GLN A 67 -0.53 0.30 12.40
N LEU A 68 -1.43 1.18 11.94
CA LEU A 68 -1.11 2.60 11.75
C LEU A 68 -0.62 3.23 13.05
N SER A 69 -1.31 2.96 14.17
CA SER A 69 -0.97 3.47 15.51
C SER A 69 0.36 2.96 16.04
N ARG A 70 0.79 1.76 15.62
CA ARG A 70 2.09 1.17 16.00
C ARG A 70 3.27 1.67 15.15
N GLY A 71 2.97 2.44 14.11
CA GLY A 71 3.96 2.92 13.15
C GLY A 71 4.39 1.81 12.20
N VAL A 72 3.85 1.80 10.98
CA VAL A 72 4.27 0.98 9.83
C VAL A 72 5.00 1.84 8.78
N THR A 73 5.67 1.19 7.82
CA THR A 73 6.37 1.90 6.72
C THR A 73 5.38 2.51 5.74
N LEU A 74 5.81 3.55 5.02
CA LEU A 74 5.01 4.15 3.96
C LEU A 74 4.74 3.17 2.79
N ALA A 75 5.63 2.18 2.57
CA ALA A 75 5.40 1.11 1.59
C ALA A 75 4.20 0.22 1.97
N HIS A 76 4.09 -0.15 3.25
CA HIS A 76 2.94 -0.92 3.75
C HIS A 76 1.65 -0.11 3.70
N VAL A 77 1.72 1.20 3.97
CA VAL A 77 0.56 2.07 3.80
C VAL A 77 0.12 2.14 2.34
N LEU A 78 1.07 2.30 1.41
CA LEU A 78 0.78 2.32 -0.02
C LEU A 78 0.05 1.06 -0.47
N GLU A 79 0.49 -0.12 -0.03
CA GLU A 79 -0.19 -1.39 -0.32
C GLU A 79 -1.69 -1.33 0.02
N ARG A 80 -2.02 -0.95 1.26
CA ARG A 80 -3.41 -0.93 1.74
C ARG A 80 -4.23 0.16 1.05
N VAL A 81 -3.64 1.32 0.79
CA VAL A 81 -4.27 2.41 0.04
C VAL A 81 -4.60 2.00 -1.39
N VAL A 82 -3.68 1.34 -2.09
CA VAL A 82 -3.93 0.88 -3.47
C VAL A 82 -5.02 -0.18 -3.52
N VAL A 83 -5.05 -1.11 -2.55
CA VAL A 83 -6.14 -2.09 -2.45
C VAL A 83 -7.49 -1.40 -2.19
N GLU A 84 -7.56 -0.43 -1.26
CA GLU A 84 -8.79 0.32 -0.97
C GLU A 84 -9.27 1.13 -2.18
N LEU A 85 -8.37 1.80 -2.90
CA LEU A 85 -8.73 2.57 -4.10
C LEU A 85 -9.31 1.68 -5.20
N GLN A 86 -8.76 0.46 -5.37
CA GLN A 86 -9.35 -0.52 -6.28
C GLN A 86 -10.76 -0.93 -5.83
N GLN A 87 -11.00 -1.09 -4.53
CA GLN A 87 -12.33 -1.41 -4.00
C GLN A 87 -13.32 -0.25 -4.17
N CYS A 88 -12.87 0.99 -3.99
CA CYS A 88 -13.65 2.19 -4.29
C CYS A 88 -14.00 2.27 -5.79
N ALA A 89 -13.13 1.78 -6.67
CA ALA A 89 -13.39 1.63 -8.11
C ALA A 89 -14.28 0.42 -8.46
N GLY A 90 -14.77 -0.33 -7.47
CA GLY A 90 -15.69 -1.45 -7.63
C GLY A 90 -15.03 -2.82 -7.76
N SER A 91 -13.70 -2.91 -7.65
CA SER A 91 -12.99 -4.19 -7.68
C SER A 91 -13.16 -4.96 -6.38
N LYS A 92 -13.13 -6.29 -6.45
CA LYS A 92 -13.25 -7.17 -5.27
C LYS A 92 -11.90 -7.61 -4.69
N VAL A 93 -10.80 -7.07 -5.21
CA VAL A 93 -9.47 -7.44 -4.76
C VAL A 93 -9.21 -7.04 -3.32
N SER A 94 -8.64 -7.97 -2.58
CA SER A 94 -8.27 -7.78 -1.17
C SER A 94 -6.83 -8.17 -0.87
N PHE A 95 -6.15 -8.80 -1.83
CA PHE A 95 -4.78 -9.24 -1.69
C PHE A 95 -3.81 -8.06 -1.73
N GLY A 96 -3.02 -7.94 -0.67
CA GLY A 96 -1.90 -7.03 -0.54
C GLY A 96 -0.76 -7.71 0.20
N HIS A 97 0.47 -7.42 -0.20
CA HIS A 97 1.65 -7.88 0.52
C HIS A 97 2.82 -6.91 0.35
N THR A 98 3.54 -6.64 1.44
CA THR A 98 4.73 -5.80 1.45
C THR A 98 5.90 -6.59 1.99
N ALA A 99 6.96 -6.69 1.20
CA ALA A 99 8.19 -7.41 1.56
C ALA A 99 9.41 -6.50 1.39
N GLY A 100 10.30 -6.48 2.39
CA GLY A 100 11.59 -5.79 2.27
C GLY A 100 12.55 -6.51 1.33
N VAL A 101 13.51 -5.77 0.77
CA VAL A 101 14.59 -6.33 -0.05
C VAL A 101 15.87 -6.44 0.79
N LEU A 102 16.37 -7.66 0.99
CA LEU A 102 17.47 -7.94 1.93
C LEU A 102 18.75 -7.11 1.66
N ALA A 103 19.09 -6.88 0.39
CA ALA A 103 20.29 -6.13 0.00
C ALA A 103 20.08 -4.60 0.00
N GLU A 104 18.84 -4.12 0.14
CA GLU A 104 18.46 -2.73 -0.06
C GLU A 104 17.44 -2.30 1.01
N PRO A 105 17.88 -1.83 2.20
CA PRO A 105 17.01 -1.64 3.37
C PRO A 105 15.87 -0.62 3.17
N ASP A 106 16.03 0.29 2.21
CA ASP A 106 15.04 1.33 1.90
C ASP A 106 14.12 0.94 0.73
N VAL A 107 14.27 -0.28 0.22
CA VAL A 107 13.55 -0.78 -0.95
C VAL A 107 12.61 -1.91 -0.55
N TYR A 108 11.37 -1.79 -1.01
CA TYR A 108 10.29 -2.71 -0.73
C TYR A 108 9.66 -3.19 -2.02
N ARG A 109 9.24 -4.45 -2.03
CA ARG A 109 8.31 -5.00 -3.01
C ARG A 109 6.91 -4.85 -2.41
N VAL A 110 6.08 -4.02 -3.03
CA VAL A 110 4.66 -3.86 -2.73
C VAL A 110 3.88 -4.63 -3.79
N ILE A 111 3.02 -5.53 -3.35
CA ILE A 111 2.27 -6.44 -4.21
C ILE A 111 0.80 -6.20 -3.96
N VAL A 112 0.05 -5.96 -5.02
CA VAL A 112 -1.41 -5.82 -4.96
C VAL A 112 -2.07 -6.73 -5.98
N GLY A 113 -3.11 -7.45 -5.57
CA GLY A 113 -3.97 -8.15 -6.52
C GLY A 113 -4.71 -7.16 -7.41
N TYR A 114 -5.03 -7.58 -8.63
CA TYR A 114 -5.85 -6.79 -9.54
C TYR A 114 -6.83 -7.68 -10.34
N GLU A 115 -7.98 -7.11 -10.71
CA GLU A 115 -8.86 -7.67 -11.75
C GLU A 115 -8.51 -7.08 -13.12
N GLU A 116 -8.31 -5.76 -13.19
CA GLU A 116 -7.88 -5.04 -14.39
C GLU A 116 -6.59 -4.24 -14.12
N PRO A 117 -5.52 -4.46 -14.90
CA PRO A 117 -4.22 -3.87 -14.60
C PRO A 117 -4.20 -2.34 -14.77
N VAL A 118 -4.98 -1.80 -15.71
CA VAL A 118 -5.07 -0.35 -15.92
C VAL A 118 -5.70 0.34 -14.71
N VAL A 119 -6.67 -0.30 -14.05
CA VAL A 119 -7.29 0.21 -12.82
C VAL A 119 -6.27 0.17 -11.67
N ALA A 120 -5.54 -0.93 -11.52
CA ALA A 120 -4.51 -1.06 -10.50
C ALA A 120 -3.38 -0.04 -10.65
N GLU A 121 -2.91 0.21 -11.87
CA GLU A 121 -1.88 1.20 -12.16
C GLU A 121 -2.38 2.64 -11.88
N ALA A 122 -3.62 2.97 -12.25
CA ALA A 122 -4.22 4.25 -11.89
C ALA A 122 -4.37 4.42 -10.37
N CYS A 123 -4.77 3.36 -9.66
CA CYS A 123 -4.86 3.34 -8.20
C CYS A 123 -3.48 3.47 -7.54
N LEU A 124 -2.43 2.87 -8.11
CA LEU A 124 -1.04 3.04 -7.67
C LEU A 124 -0.60 4.50 -7.76
N GLU A 125 -0.86 5.14 -8.90
CA GLU A 125 -0.49 6.55 -9.11
C GLU A 125 -1.23 7.47 -8.14
N ALA A 126 -2.55 7.30 -7.99
CA ALA A 126 -3.35 8.06 -7.05
C ALA A 126 -2.94 7.79 -5.59
N GLY A 127 -2.72 6.53 -5.24
CA GLY A 127 -2.30 6.09 -3.91
C GLY A 127 -0.94 6.67 -3.51
N LEU A 128 0.02 6.69 -4.43
CA LEU A 128 1.32 7.33 -4.21
C LEU A 128 1.18 8.80 -3.83
N ARG A 129 0.35 9.55 -4.57
CA ARG A 129 0.11 10.98 -4.31
C ARG A 129 -0.58 11.19 -2.96
N LEU A 130 -1.62 10.40 -2.67
CA LEU A 130 -2.37 10.46 -1.42
C LEU A 130 -1.48 10.14 -0.20
N CYS A 131 -0.67 9.09 -0.28
CA CYS A 131 0.23 8.71 0.80
C CYS A 131 1.25 9.82 1.12
N LEU A 132 1.83 10.44 0.09
CA LEU A 132 2.80 11.51 0.25
C LEU A 132 2.15 12.78 0.81
N ALA A 133 1.01 13.22 0.25
CA ALA A 133 0.27 14.38 0.74
C ALA A 133 -0.13 14.20 2.21
N ALA A 134 -0.70 13.04 2.56
CA ALA A 134 -1.08 12.73 3.93
C ALA A 134 0.13 12.72 4.89
N ALA A 135 1.28 12.20 4.45
CA ALA A 135 2.50 12.15 5.23
C ALA A 135 3.15 13.54 5.42
N GLN A 136 2.98 14.44 4.45
CA GLN A 136 3.46 15.82 4.49
C GLN A 136 2.50 16.78 5.22
N GLY A 137 1.28 16.33 5.54
CA GLY A 137 0.26 17.18 6.15
C GLY A 137 -0.42 18.14 5.16
N GLU A 138 -0.34 17.82 3.87
CA GLU A 138 -1.01 18.54 2.80
C GLU A 138 -2.49 18.11 2.72
N PRO A 139 -3.39 19.00 2.25
CA PRO A 139 -4.81 18.71 2.08
C PRO A 139 -5.10 17.68 0.97
#